data_AF-A0A1H8J7H3-F1
#
_entry.id   AF-A0A1H8J7H3-F1
#
_cell.length_a   1.000
_cell.length_b   1.000
_cell.length_c   1.000
_cell.angle_alpha   90.00
_cell.angle_beta   90.00
_cell.angle_gamma   90.00
#
_symmetry.space_group_name_H-M   'P 1'
#
loop_
_entity.id
_entity.type
_entity.pdbx_description
1 polymer ?
#
loop_
_entity_poly.entity_id
_entity_poly.type
_entity_poly.pdbx_seq_one_letter_code
_entity_poly.pdbx_strand_id
1 'polypeptide(L)'
;MHYYQFNIADYRKDTVHLTPIEHYIYRTLIDWYYLDESPIPKETQLVLRRLQLGSEHKENLENVFNDFFVSTEKGWLHKRIETEISGYSDKCERNRANGKRGGRPKKTQSVLIANQNESEQNPNHEPLTSKPITNEVLSERVNKLPGNQVESHSQTDSLSSKLIDPGFTPNEAAKLMARQKNLDIEQETEKFIAHYVANGVMKSDWQAQFRKWLLHAEQLRFDAKERSSSAKNKSKNNGVGNHGKYQAIESA
;
A
#
# COMPACT_ATOMS: atom_id res chain seq x y z
N MET A 1 10.17 14.99 -15.04
CA MET A 1 9.35 13.85 -14.56
C MET A 1 7.94 14.38 -14.29
N HIS A 2 6.87 13.67 -14.68
CA HIS A 2 5.50 14.21 -14.51
C HIS A 2 4.80 13.83 -13.20
N TYR A 3 5.35 12.88 -12.45
CA TYR A 3 4.78 12.39 -11.20
C TYR A 3 5.89 12.00 -10.24
N TYR A 4 5.84 12.47 -8.99
CA TYR A 4 6.68 12.00 -7.90
C TYR A 4 5.84 11.80 -6.63
N GLN A 5 6.30 10.94 -5.73
CA GLN A 5 5.61 10.69 -4.46
C GLN A 5 6.07 11.70 -3.41
N PHE A 6 5.16 12.56 -2.97
CA PHE A 6 5.44 13.50 -1.88
C PHE A 6 5.02 12.92 -0.53
N ASN A 7 6.00 12.58 0.33
CA ASN A 7 5.74 12.13 1.70
C ASN A 7 5.70 13.31 2.67
N ILE A 8 4.50 13.63 3.16
CA ILE A 8 4.25 14.77 4.04
C ILE A 8 4.95 14.59 5.40
N ALA A 9 4.98 13.37 5.95
CA ALA A 9 5.57 13.12 7.27
C ALA A 9 7.09 13.31 7.25
N ASP A 10 7.76 12.74 6.25
CA ASP A 10 9.20 12.93 6.05
C ASP A 10 9.52 14.40 5.79
N TYR A 11 8.77 15.03 4.88
CA TYR A 11 8.95 16.45 4.56
C TYR A 11 8.83 17.32 5.80
N ARG A 12 7.78 17.13 6.61
CA ARG A 12 7.58 17.92 7.83
C ARG A 12 8.70 17.71 8.83
N LYS A 13 9.14 16.47 9.03
CA LYS A 13 10.24 16.13 9.93
C LYS A 13 11.53 16.86 9.56
N ASP A 14 11.86 16.88 8.27
CA ASP A 14 13.14 17.43 7.78
C ASP A 14 13.10 18.95 7.63
N THR A 15 11.93 19.58 7.68
CA THR A 15 11.76 21.03 7.43
C THR A 15 11.25 21.81 8.63
N VAL A 16 11.17 21.21 9.83
CA VAL A 16 10.64 21.88 11.04
C VAL A 16 11.37 23.18 11.37
N HIS A 17 12.67 23.24 11.11
CA HIS A 17 13.53 24.38 11.47
C HIS A 17 13.51 25.51 10.45
N LEU A 18 12.83 25.34 9.31
CA LEU A 18 12.81 26.33 8.25
C LEU A 18 11.83 27.46 8.56
N THR A 19 12.23 28.68 8.21
CA THR A 19 11.33 29.83 8.18
C THR A 19 10.32 29.71 7.04
N PRO A 20 9.20 30.46 7.05
CA PRO A 20 8.21 30.41 5.97
C PRO A 20 8.79 30.70 4.58
N ILE A 21 9.77 31.60 4.49
CA ILE A 21 10.43 31.93 3.23
C ILE A 21 11.36 30.80 2.77
N GLU A 22 12.10 30.18 3.68
CA GLU A 22 12.96 29.03 3.37
C GLU A 22 12.13 27.82 2.94
N HIS A 23 10.95 27.61 3.55
CA HIS A 23 9.99 26.62 3.08
C HIS A 23 9.55 26.87 1.64
N TYR A 24 9.23 28.12 1.29
CA TYR A 24 8.87 28.49 -0.08
C TYR A 24 10.02 28.21 -1.06
N ILE A 25 11.23 28.64 -0.70
CA ILE A 25 12.45 28.42 -1.50
C ILE A 25 12.66 26.91 -1.70
N TYR A 26 12.72 26.15 -0.62
CA TYR A 26 12.97 24.71 -0.68
C TYR A 26 11.92 23.97 -1.52
N ARG A 27 10.63 24.27 -1.30
CA ARG A 27 9.54 23.63 -2.05
C ARG A 27 9.63 23.91 -3.55
N THR A 28 9.89 25.17 -3.91
CA THR A 28 9.97 25.60 -5.31
C THR A 28 11.23 25.03 -5.99
N LEU A 29 12.35 24.93 -5.28
CA LEU A 29 13.57 24.29 -5.76
C LEU A 29 13.37 22.79 -6.04
N ILE A 30 12.67 22.08 -5.15
CA ILE A 30 12.34 20.67 -5.36
C ILE A 30 11.51 20.50 -6.65
N ASP A 31 10.46 21.32 -6.81
CA ASP A 31 9.58 21.23 -7.98
C ASP A 31 10.35 21.54 -9.27
N TRP A 32 11.22 22.56 -9.25
CA TRP A 32 12.10 22.86 -10.37
C TRP A 32 13.02 21.67 -10.71
N TYR A 33 13.64 21.06 -9.69
CA TYR A 33 14.52 19.89 -9.89
C TYR A 33 13.76 18.74 -10.55
N TYR A 34 12.54 18.41 -10.10
CA TYR A 34 11.74 17.33 -10.71
C TYR A 34 11.25 17.64 -12.13
N LEU A 35 10.98 18.93 -12.42
CA LEU A 35 10.55 19.36 -13.75
C LEU A 35 11.67 19.23 -14.77
N ASP A 36 12.84 19.80 -14.46
CA ASP A 36 13.96 19.86 -15.39
C ASP A 36 14.86 18.62 -15.31
N GLU A 37 14.68 17.77 -14.28
CA GLU A 37 15.51 16.59 -13.98
C GLU A 37 17.01 16.91 -13.99
N SER A 38 17.37 18.13 -13.57
CA SER A 38 18.72 18.65 -13.67
C SER A 38 19.15 19.39 -12.41
N PRO A 39 20.48 19.46 -12.14
CA PRO A 39 21.00 20.15 -10.96
C PRO A 39 20.68 21.64 -10.99
N ILE A 40 20.44 22.24 -9.82
CA ILE A 40 20.18 23.68 -9.74
C ILE A 40 21.48 24.44 -10.05
N PRO A 41 21.45 25.48 -10.92
CA PRO A 41 22.63 26.27 -11.24
C PRO A 41 23.30 26.89 -10.01
N LYS A 42 24.62 27.07 -10.06
CA LYS A 42 25.39 27.75 -8.99
C LYS A 42 25.13 29.26 -8.92
N GLU A 43 24.67 29.84 -10.01
CA GLU A 43 24.43 31.28 -10.10
C GLU A 43 23.21 31.68 -9.28
N THR A 44 23.45 32.07 -8.03
CA THR A 44 22.41 32.43 -7.06
C THR A 44 21.44 33.50 -7.59
N GLN A 45 21.93 34.44 -8.41
CA GLN A 45 21.09 35.50 -9.00
C GLN A 45 20.05 34.95 -9.98
N LEU A 46 20.42 33.99 -10.83
CA LEU A 46 19.48 33.33 -11.74
C LEU A 46 18.44 32.52 -10.97
N VAL A 47 18.89 31.83 -9.92
CA VAL A 47 18.02 31.05 -9.04
C VAL A 47 17.01 31.95 -8.34
N LEU A 48 17.44 33.06 -7.74
CA LEU A 48 16.54 34.03 -7.09
C LEU A 48 15.52 34.60 -8.07
N ARG A 49 15.96 34.99 -9.28
CA ARG A 49 15.05 35.47 -10.33
C ARG A 49 14.02 34.40 -10.73
N ARG A 50 14.43 33.12 -10.83
CA ARG A 50 13.54 31.99 -11.13
C ARG A 50 12.53 31.75 -10.01
N LEU A 51 12.96 31.93 -8.76
CA LEU A 51 12.12 31.85 -7.56
C LEU A 51 11.26 33.10 -7.34
N GLN A 52 11.35 34.12 -8.20
CA GLN A 52 10.63 35.40 -8.05
C GLN A 52 10.96 36.12 -6.73
N LEU A 53 12.20 35.98 -6.25
CA LEU A 53 12.69 36.60 -5.02
C LEU A 53 13.72 37.69 -5.34
N GLY A 54 13.76 38.71 -4.50
CA GLY A 54 14.80 39.74 -4.53
C GLY A 54 16.10 39.27 -3.87
N SER A 55 17.12 40.12 -3.95
CA SER A 55 18.46 39.85 -3.40
C SER A 55 18.50 39.74 -1.87
N GLU A 56 17.50 40.28 -1.19
CA GLU A 56 17.32 40.21 0.26
C GLU A 56 17.17 38.77 0.79
N HIS A 57 16.67 37.85 -0.03
CA HIS A 57 16.46 36.45 0.33
C HIS A 57 17.65 35.55 0.00
N LYS A 58 18.79 36.13 -0.38
CA LYS A 58 20.00 35.38 -0.74
C LYS A 58 20.48 34.50 0.42
N GLU A 59 20.47 35.00 1.65
CA GLU A 59 20.89 34.25 2.83
C GLU A 59 19.98 33.04 3.08
N ASN A 60 18.66 33.22 2.98
CA ASN A 60 17.70 32.12 3.10
C ASN A 60 17.92 31.03 2.04
N LEU A 61 18.26 31.43 0.80
CA LEU A 61 18.58 30.49 -0.27
C LEU A 61 19.87 29.71 0.03
N GLU A 62 20.91 30.38 0.53
CA GLU A 62 22.17 29.74 0.92
C GLU A 62 21.97 28.76 2.09
N ASN A 63 21.16 29.10 3.09
CA ASN A 63 20.79 28.20 4.18
C ASN A 63 20.13 26.92 3.66
N VAL A 64 19.13 27.05 2.79
CA VAL A 64 18.44 25.90 2.18
C VAL A 64 19.41 25.05 1.36
N PHE A 65 20.33 25.66 0.61
CA PHE A 65 21.34 24.90 -0.12
C PHE A 65 22.29 24.14 0.79
N ASN A 66 22.73 24.75 1.88
CA ASN A 66 23.63 24.11 2.84
C ASN A 66 22.96 22.93 3.56
N ASP A 67 21.66 23.01 3.85
CA ASP A 67 20.92 21.98 4.58
C ASP A 67 20.56 20.77 3.71
N PHE A 68 20.07 21.00 2.48
CA PHE A 68 19.43 19.93 1.69
C PHE A 68 20.19 19.54 0.43
N PHE A 69 21.11 20.38 -0.06
CA PHE A 69 21.77 20.19 -1.34
C PHE A 69 23.27 19.94 -1.19
N VAL A 70 23.86 19.31 -2.20
CA VAL A 70 25.30 19.09 -2.30
C VAL A 70 25.86 19.94 -3.43
N SER A 71 26.82 20.80 -3.10
CA SER A 71 27.55 21.57 -4.10
C SER A 71 28.46 20.65 -4.92
N THR A 72 28.28 20.67 -6.23
CA THR A 72 29.02 19.84 -7.19
C THR A 72 29.49 20.71 -8.34
N GLU A 73 30.43 20.28 -9.18
CA GLU A 73 30.92 21.10 -10.31
C GLU A 73 29.79 21.61 -11.22
N LYS A 74 28.81 20.76 -11.51
CA LYS A 74 27.67 21.03 -12.38
C LYS A 74 26.54 21.87 -11.76
N GLY A 75 26.52 22.03 -10.43
CA GLY A 75 25.38 22.64 -9.74
C GLY A 75 25.14 22.07 -8.35
N TRP A 76 23.98 22.40 -7.79
CA TRP A 76 23.47 21.88 -6.53
C TRP A 76 22.62 20.64 -6.78
N LEU A 77 23.04 19.52 -6.20
CA LEU A 77 22.37 18.22 -6.33
C LEU A 77 21.54 17.90 -5.09
N HIS A 78 20.37 17.30 -5.31
CA HIS A 78 19.54 16.78 -4.22
C HIS A 78 19.58 15.24 -4.22
N LYS A 79 20.29 14.64 -3.25
CA LYS A 79 20.59 13.19 -3.21
C LYS A 79 19.37 12.28 -3.40
N ARG A 80 18.27 12.59 -2.70
CA ARG A 80 17.03 11.81 -2.79
C ARG A 80 16.42 11.86 -4.18
N ILE A 81 16.27 13.06 -4.74
CA ILE A 81 15.67 13.28 -6.06
C ILE A 81 16.49 12.59 -7.13
N GLU A 82 17.83 12.69 -7.06
CA GLU A 82 18.73 12.01 -8.01
C GLU A 82 18.54 10.49 -8.00
N THR A 83 18.38 9.91 -6.81
CA THR A 83 18.11 8.47 -6.67
C THR A 83 16.77 8.08 -7.30
N GLU A 84 15.74 8.91 -7.11
CA GLU A 84 14.41 8.70 -7.69
C GLU A 84 14.42 8.83 -9.22
N ILE A 85 15.10 9.85 -9.76
CA ILE A 85 15.25 10.07 -11.21
C ILE A 85 16.02 8.91 -11.85
N SER A 86 17.13 8.48 -11.26
CA SER A 86 17.90 7.33 -11.76
C SER A 86 17.03 6.07 -11.80
N GLY A 87 16.32 5.76 -10.71
CA GLY A 87 15.43 4.59 -10.66
C GLY A 87 14.26 4.68 -11.65
N TYR A 88 13.73 5.87 -11.90
CA TYR A 88 12.71 6.10 -12.93
C TYR A 88 13.26 5.85 -14.33
N SER A 89 14.44 6.39 -14.64
CA SER A 89 15.13 6.19 -15.93
C SER A 89 15.40 4.71 -16.20
N ASP A 90 15.93 3.98 -15.21
CA ASP A 90 16.19 2.54 -15.31
C ASP A 90 14.91 1.75 -15.60
N LYS A 91 13.81 2.11 -14.93
CA LYS A 91 12.50 1.49 -15.14
C LYS A 91 11.96 1.78 -16.54
N CYS A 92 12.09 3.02 -17.02
CA CYS A 92 11.69 3.41 -18.36
C CYS A 92 12.48 2.63 -19.42
N GLU A 93 13.80 2.50 -19.26
CA GLU A 93 14.63 1.78 -20.23
C GLU A 93 14.33 0.27 -20.22
N ARG A 94 14.14 -0.34 -19.04
CA ARG A 94 13.67 -1.73 -18.94
C ARG A 94 12.33 -1.95 -19.62
N ASN A 95 11.38 -1.04 -19.40
CA ASN A 95 10.05 -1.13 -20.02
C ASN A 95 10.13 -0.95 -21.54
N ARG A 96 10.99 -0.05 -22.03
CA ARG A 96 11.26 0.14 -23.45
C ARG A 96 11.88 -1.13 -24.06
N ALA A 97 12.87 -1.73 -23.40
CA ALA A 97 13.49 -2.97 -23.85
C ALA A 97 12.48 -4.13 -23.89
N ASN A 98 11.67 -4.29 -22.84
CA ASN A 98 10.60 -5.29 -22.79
C ASN A 98 9.52 -5.05 -23.86
N GLY A 99 9.16 -3.79 -24.10
CA GLY A 99 8.24 -3.38 -25.16
C GLY A 99 8.75 -3.76 -26.54
N LYS A 100 10.03 -3.47 -26.84
CA LYS A 100 10.71 -3.89 -28.08
C LYS A 100 10.72 -5.40 -28.27
N ARG A 101 10.82 -6.18 -27.19
CA ARG A 101 10.79 -7.65 -27.20
C ARG A 101 9.39 -8.26 -27.37
N GLY A 102 8.35 -7.43 -27.47
CA GLY A 102 6.96 -7.86 -27.52
C GLY A 102 6.43 -8.11 -26.12
N GLY A 103 6.13 -7.04 -25.38
CA GLY A 103 5.58 -7.11 -24.02
C GLY A 103 4.20 -7.76 -23.93
N ARG A 104 3.54 -8.02 -25.07
CA ARG A 104 2.30 -8.80 -25.12
C ARG A 104 2.66 -10.29 -25.18
N PRO A 105 2.23 -11.10 -24.20
CA PRO A 105 2.35 -12.54 -24.29
C PRO A 105 1.76 -13.00 -25.62
N LYS A 106 2.53 -13.77 -26.40
CA LYS A 106 1.99 -14.39 -27.61
C LYS A 106 0.80 -15.24 -27.17
N LYS A 107 -0.35 -15.11 -27.85
CA LYS A 107 -1.47 -16.03 -27.66
C LYS A 107 -0.91 -17.44 -27.86
N THR A 108 -0.74 -18.17 -26.76
CA THR A 108 -0.44 -19.60 -26.81
C THR A 108 -1.59 -20.24 -27.59
N GLN A 109 -1.22 -21.13 -28.51
CA GLN A 109 -2.14 -21.75 -29.45
C GLN A 109 -3.42 -22.24 -28.77
N SER A 110 -4.53 -22.00 -29.47
CA SER A 110 -5.85 -22.55 -29.23
C SER A 110 -5.77 -23.97 -28.69
N VAL A 111 -6.26 -24.17 -27.47
CA VAL A 111 -6.75 -25.48 -27.04
C VAL A 111 -7.92 -25.80 -27.97
N LEU A 112 -7.66 -26.62 -28.99
CA LEU A 112 -8.65 -27.31 -29.79
C LEU A 112 -9.44 -28.23 -28.85
N ILE A 113 -10.49 -27.70 -28.24
CA ILE A 113 -11.63 -28.53 -27.82
C ILE A 113 -12.80 -28.02 -28.64
N ALA A 114 -13.23 -28.89 -29.54
CA ALA A 114 -14.27 -28.68 -30.53
C ALA A 114 -15.55 -28.09 -29.92
N ASN A 115 -16.07 -27.05 -30.55
CA ASN A 115 -17.49 -26.93 -30.88
C ASN A 115 -17.62 -25.97 -32.07
N GLN A 116 -18.20 -26.48 -33.16
CA GLN A 116 -18.48 -25.74 -34.39
C GLN A 116 -19.81 -24.99 -34.26
N ASN A 117 -19.88 -23.87 -34.99
CA ASN A 117 -21.06 -23.12 -35.43
C ASN A 117 -21.77 -22.37 -34.28
N GLU A 118 -21.97 -21.05 -34.31
CA GLU A 118 -22.47 -20.23 -35.41
C GLU A 118 -21.88 -18.81 -35.36
N SER A 119 -21.74 -18.21 -36.53
CA SER A 119 -21.37 -16.81 -36.75
C SER A 119 -22.59 -15.91 -36.51
N GLU A 120 -22.56 -15.10 -35.45
CA GLU A 120 -23.41 -13.91 -35.36
C GLU A 120 -22.55 -12.64 -35.39
N GLN A 121 -22.92 -11.77 -36.33
CA GLN A 121 -22.34 -10.47 -36.58
C GLN A 121 -22.74 -9.48 -35.46
N ASN A 122 -21.87 -8.50 -35.22
CA ASN A 122 -22.01 -7.26 -34.44
C ASN A 122 -21.77 -7.31 -32.92
N PRO A 123 -20.63 -6.75 -32.44
CA PRO A 123 -20.53 -6.26 -31.07
C PRO A 123 -20.91 -4.77 -31.04
N ASN A 124 -22.21 -4.48 -30.92
CA ASN A 124 -22.64 -3.18 -30.38
C ASN A 124 -22.67 -3.32 -28.85
N HIS A 125 -21.55 -3.05 -28.18
CA HIS A 125 -21.50 -3.01 -26.72
C HIS A 125 -21.67 -1.57 -26.24
N GLU A 126 -22.87 -1.27 -25.72
CA GLU A 126 -23.08 -0.16 -24.80
C GLU A 126 -22.30 -0.42 -23.50
N PRO A 127 -21.61 0.59 -22.92
CA PRO A 127 -20.86 0.40 -21.70
C PRO A 127 -21.81 0.25 -20.50
N LEU A 128 -21.93 -0.97 -19.98
CA LEU A 128 -22.53 -1.24 -18.67
C LEU A 128 -21.60 -0.71 -17.56
N THR A 129 -21.93 0.45 -17.00
CA THR A 129 -21.34 0.96 -15.76
C THR A 129 -21.61 0.00 -14.60
N SER A 130 -20.62 -0.83 -14.26
CA SER A 130 -20.53 -1.44 -12.93
C SER A 130 -19.70 -0.51 -12.04
N LYS A 131 -20.28 -0.11 -10.91
CA LYS A 131 -19.62 0.71 -9.89
C LYS A 131 -18.44 -0.07 -9.30
N PRO A 132 -17.23 0.51 -9.17
CA PRO A 132 -16.12 -0.17 -8.52
C PRO A 132 -16.38 -0.27 -7.01
N ILE A 133 -16.33 -1.48 -6.49
CA ILE A 133 -16.25 -1.77 -5.04
C ILE A 133 -14.83 -1.42 -4.60
N THR A 134 -14.72 -0.41 -3.76
CA THR A 134 -13.47 0.07 -3.16
C THR A 134 -12.94 -0.99 -2.18
N ASN A 135 -11.87 -1.68 -2.54
CA ASN A 135 -11.03 -2.40 -1.58
C ASN A 135 -9.78 -1.56 -1.33
N GLU A 136 -9.79 -0.81 -0.24
CA GLU A 136 -8.64 -0.05 0.24
C GLU A 136 -7.51 -1.01 0.65
N VAL A 137 -6.38 -0.92 -0.06
CA VAL A 137 -5.12 -1.54 0.35
C VAL A 137 -4.39 -0.53 1.23
N LEU A 138 -4.52 -0.70 2.54
CA LEU A 138 -3.63 -0.06 3.51
C LEU A 138 -2.35 -0.89 3.64
N SER A 139 -1.30 -0.46 2.94
CA SER A 139 0.07 -0.87 3.22
C SER A 139 0.73 0.17 4.13
N GLU A 140 0.55 0.05 5.45
CA GLU A 140 1.30 0.84 6.41
C GLU A 140 2.59 0.13 6.83
N ARG A 141 3.70 0.84 6.58
CA ARG A 141 5.02 0.64 7.17
C ARG A 141 4.93 0.92 8.67
N VAL A 142 5.54 0.07 9.51
CA VAL A 142 5.89 0.46 10.88
C VAL A 142 7.37 0.21 11.15
N ASN A 143 7.91 1.19 11.84
CA ASN A 143 9.28 1.50 12.17
C ASN A 143 9.98 0.48 13.07
N LYS A 144 11.30 0.49 12.95
CA LYS A 144 12.29 -0.15 13.82
C LYS A 144 12.53 0.72 15.06
N LEU A 145 12.79 0.09 16.22
CA LEU A 145 13.79 0.42 17.29
C LEU A 145 13.36 -0.24 18.64
N PRO A 146 14.25 -0.43 19.63
CA PRO A 146 15.43 -1.31 19.66
C PRO A 146 15.43 -2.31 20.86
N GLY A 147 16.28 -3.35 20.75
CA GLY A 147 16.97 -4.07 21.84
C GLY A 147 16.21 -4.64 23.04
N ASN A 148 16.15 -5.96 23.18
CA ASN A 148 17.05 -6.67 24.09
C ASN A 148 17.05 -8.19 23.81
N GLN A 149 18.20 -8.81 24.07
CA GLN A 149 18.53 -10.21 23.73
C GLN A 149 17.92 -11.21 24.72
N VAL A 150 17.57 -12.42 24.23
CA VAL A 150 18.05 -13.73 24.74
C VAL A 150 17.89 -14.81 23.63
N GLU A 151 19.03 -15.30 23.13
CA GLU A 151 19.43 -16.71 22.82
C GLU A 151 18.37 -17.84 22.88
N SER A 152 18.31 -18.92 22.07
CA SER A 152 19.18 -19.51 21.03
C SER A 152 18.47 -20.73 20.34
N HIS A 153 19.04 -21.22 19.22
CA HIS A 153 18.84 -22.53 18.52
C HIS A 153 17.58 -22.65 17.63
N SER A 154 17.61 -22.95 16.31
CA SER A 154 18.63 -23.53 15.43
C SER A 154 18.25 -23.33 13.95
N GLN A 155 19.29 -23.34 13.10
CA GLN A 155 19.31 -23.70 11.67
C GLN A 155 18.85 -22.66 10.65
N THR A 156 19.88 -22.01 10.11
CA THR A 156 19.97 -21.36 8.82
C THR A 156 19.69 -22.33 7.67
N ASP A 157 18.76 -21.99 6.78
CA ASP A 157 18.79 -22.47 5.40
C ASP A 157 18.14 -21.44 4.46
N SER A 158 18.96 -20.91 3.56
CA SER A 158 18.64 -20.31 2.25
C SER A 158 17.22 -19.74 2.05
N LEU A 159 17.12 -18.40 2.09
CA LEU A 159 15.96 -17.62 1.66
C LEU A 159 15.74 -17.72 0.13
N SER A 160 15.30 -18.87 -0.35
CA SER A 160 14.60 -18.94 -1.64
C SER A 160 13.11 -18.78 -1.34
N SER A 161 12.48 -17.72 -1.87
CA SER A 161 11.03 -17.57 -1.86
C SER A 161 10.37 -18.84 -2.45
N LYS A 162 9.60 -19.56 -1.65
CA LYS A 162 8.93 -20.81 -2.05
C LYS A 162 7.41 -20.64 -2.00
N LEU A 163 6.70 -21.41 -2.82
CA LEU A 163 5.27 -21.59 -2.67
C LEU A 163 4.96 -22.23 -1.31
N ILE A 164 3.74 -22.04 -0.81
CA ILE A 164 3.30 -22.71 0.41
C ILE A 164 3.23 -24.22 0.16
N ASP A 165 3.79 -24.99 1.09
CA ASP A 165 3.72 -26.46 1.06
C ASP A 165 2.31 -26.90 1.50
N PRO A 166 1.61 -27.75 0.73
CA PRO A 166 0.36 -28.38 1.16
C PRO A 166 0.47 -29.15 2.49
N GLY A 167 1.67 -29.60 2.86
CA GLY A 167 1.98 -30.22 4.15
C GLY A 167 2.39 -29.25 5.27
N PHE A 168 2.11 -27.95 5.13
CA PHE A 168 2.53 -26.94 6.13
C PHE A 168 1.96 -27.21 7.52
N THR A 169 2.86 -27.44 8.49
CA THR A 169 2.51 -27.58 9.91
C THR A 169 2.87 -26.32 10.69
N PRO A 170 1.93 -25.70 11.43
CA PRO A 170 2.21 -24.55 12.28
C PRO A 170 3.22 -24.88 13.39
N ASN A 171 4.12 -23.94 13.68
CA ASN A 171 5.08 -24.09 14.77
C ASN A 171 4.41 -23.98 16.16
N GLU A 172 5.15 -24.38 17.20
CA GLU A 172 4.66 -24.35 18.60
C GLU A 172 4.19 -22.96 19.04
N ALA A 173 4.81 -21.88 18.53
CA ALA A 173 4.38 -20.52 18.80
C ALA A 173 2.98 -20.21 18.24
N ALA A 174 2.67 -20.67 17.03
CA ALA A 174 1.34 -20.53 16.44
C ALA A 174 0.30 -21.40 17.16
N LYS A 175 0.68 -22.61 17.61
CA LYS A 175 -0.17 -23.49 18.43
C LYS A 175 -0.53 -22.84 19.77
N LEU A 176 0.44 -22.23 20.43
CA LEU A 176 0.21 -21.52 21.69
C LEU A 176 -0.73 -20.32 21.49
N MET A 177 -0.55 -19.56 20.42
CA MET A 177 -1.39 -18.40 20.09
C MET A 177 -2.83 -18.81 19.77
N ALA A 178 -3.02 -19.91 19.02
CA ALA A 178 -4.35 -20.45 18.74
C ALA A 178 -5.06 -20.93 20.01
N ARG A 179 -4.34 -21.60 20.92
CA ARG A 179 -4.87 -22.02 22.23
C ARG A 179 -5.26 -20.84 23.11
N GLN A 180 -4.42 -19.81 23.20
CA GLN A 180 -4.71 -18.59 23.96
C GLN A 180 -5.97 -17.87 23.46
N LYS A 181 -6.24 -17.95 22.15
CA LYS A 181 -7.35 -17.26 21.49
C LYS A 181 -8.54 -18.16 21.18
N ASN A 182 -8.53 -19.39 21.70
CA ASN A 182 -9.58 -20.40 21.51
C ASN A 182 -9.97 -20.62 20.03
N LEU A 183 -8.96 -20.58 19.15
CA LEU A 183 -9.07 -20.83 17.71
C LEU A 183 -8.78 -22.30 17.43
N ASP A 184 -9.57 -22.89 16.52
CA ASP A 184 -9.31 -24.21 15.99
C ASP A 184 -8.15 -24.12 14.99
N ILE A 185 -6.99 -24.61 15.41
CA ILE A 185 -5.76 -24.46 14.64
C ILE A 185 -5.80 -25.27 13.34
N GLU A 186 -6.50 -26.40 13.32
CA GLU A 186 -6.55 -27.27 12.15
C GLU A 186 -7.37 -26.59 11.03
N GLN A 187 -8.55 -26.07 11.38
CA GLN A 187 -9.38 -25.31 10.44
C GLN A 187 -8.69 -24.05 9.91
N GLU A 188 -7.99 -23.30 10.76
CA GLU A 188 -7.30 -22.09 10.31
C GLU A 188 -6.07 -22.40 9.45
N THR A 189 -5.42 -23.54 9.68
CA THR A 189 -4.32 -24.03 8.82
C THR A 189 -4.84 -24.40 7.43
N GLU A 190 -5.96 -25.12 7.35
CA GLU A 190 -6.58 -25.48 6.07
C GLU A 190 -7.00 -24.25 5.26
N LYS A 191 -7.64 -23.27 5.90
CA LYS A 191 -8.04 -22.02 5.22
C LYS A 191 -6.82 -21.25 4.71
N PHE A 192 -5.77 -21.19 5.52
CA PHE A 192 -4.53 -20.54 5.14
C PHE A 192 -3.86 -21.21 3.92
N ILE A 193 -3.77 -22.55 3.93
CA ILE A 193 -3.23 -23.31 2.81
C ILE A 193 -4.08 -23.08 1.56
N ALA A 194 -5.41 -23.25 1.65
CA ALA A 194 -6.31 -23.05 0.51
C ALA A 194 -6.19 -21.64 -0.11
N HIS A 195 -6.12 -20.61 0.73
CA HIS A 195 -6.00 -19.22 0.28
C HIS A 195 -4.68 -18.97 -0.47
N TYR A 196 -3.54 -19.44 0.06
CA TYR A 196 -2.25 -19.17 -0.56
C TYR A 196 -1.89 -20.12 -1.71
N VAL A 197 -2.46 -21.32 -1.73
CA VAL A 197 -2.41 -22.22 -2.90
C VAL A 197 -3.20 -21.62 -4.07
N ALA A 198 -4.41 -21.09 -3.83
CA ALA A 198 -5.21 -20.44 -4.88
C ALA A 198 -4.55 -19.16 -5.43
N ASN A 199 -3.90 -18.38 -4.56
CA ASN A 199 -3.29 -17.11 -4.94
C ASN A 199 -1.89 -17.23 -5.55
N GLY A 200 -1.20 -18.37 -5.40
CA GLY A 200 0.11 -18.64 -6.01
C GLY A 200 1.24 -17.70 -5.56
N VAL A 201 1.14 -17.11 -4.37
CA VAL A 201 2.10 -16.11 -3.88
C VAL A 201 3.33 -16.79 -3.29
N MET A 202 4.53 -16.36 -3.69
CA MET A 202 5.79 -16.83 -3.11
C MET A 202 6.16 -15.98 -1.90
N LYS A 203 6.43 -16.61 -0.76
CA LYS A 203 6.88 -15.94 0.48
C LYS A 203 8.10 -16.65 1.06
N SER A 204 8.86 -15.90 1.86
CA SER A 204 10.10 -16.39 2.47
C SER A 204 9.90 -16.98 3.86
N ASP A 205 8.88 -16.53 4.61
CA ASP A 205 8.58 -17.03 5.97
C ASP A 205 7.07 -17.30 6.12
N TRP A 206 6.67 -18.52 5.82
CA TRP A 206 5.29 -18.97 5.94
C TRP A 206 4.79 -19.03 7.39
N GLN A 207 5.68 -19.25 8.36
CA GLN A 207 5.31 -19.30 9.78
C GLN A 207 4.93 -17.90 10.28
N ALA A 208 5.64 -16.84 9.87
CA ALA A 208 5.26 -15.47 10.18
C ALA A 208 3.95 -15.05 9.50
N GLN A 209 3.73 -15.45 8.25
CA GLN A 209 2.47 -15.19 7.56
C GLN A 209 1.29 -15.88 8.24
N PHE A 210 1.48 -17.11 8.74
CA PHE A 210 0.44 -17.83 9.47
C PHE A 210 0.08 -17.16 10.81
N ARG A 211 1.08 -16.65 11.56
CA ARG A 211 0.79 -15.86 12.77
C ARG A 211 -0.01 -14.60 12.47
N LYS A 212 0.29 -13.90 11.37
CA LYS A 212 -0.50 -12.75 10.91
C LYS A 212 -1.93 -13.16 10.51
N TRP A 213 -2.09 -14.30 9.85
CA TRP A 213 -3.40 -14.86 9.51
C TRP A 213 -4.27 -15.09 10.74
N LEU A 214 -3.71 -15.69 11.80
CA LEU A 214 -4.43 -15.95 13.05
C LEU A 214 -4.92 -14.64 13.73
N LEU A 215 -4.13 -13.56 13.65
CA LEU A 215 -4.55 -12.25 14.17
C LEU A 215 -5.75 -11.66 13.39
N HIS A 216 -5.80 -11.84 12.07
CA HIS A 216 -6.95 -11.40 11.27
C HIS A 216 -8.17 -12.31 11.40
N ALA A 217 -7.98 -13.62 11.53
CA ALA A 217 -9.06 -14.57 11.78
C ALA A 217 -9.80 -14.28 13.09
N GLU A 218 -9.07 -13.82 14.12
CA GLU A 218 -9.65 -13.36 15.39
C GLU A 218 -10.56 -12.14 15.20
N GLN A 219 -10.12 -11.16 14.43
CA GLN A 219 -10.87 -9.92 14.21
C GLN A 219 -12.17 -10.16 13.44
N LEU A 220 -12.13 -11.02 12.41
CA LEU A 220 -13.32 -11.42 11.67
C LEU A 220 -14.32 -12.20 12.54
N ARG A 221 -13.85 -13.02 13.48
CA ARG A 221 -14.71 -13.71 14.44
C ARG A 221 -15.34 -12.77 15.45
N PHE A 222 -14.58 -11.78 15.93
CA PHE A 222 -15.09 -10.77 16.86
C PHE A 222 -16.19 -9.93 16.19
N ASP A 223 -15.96 -9.47 14.97
CA ASP A 223 -16.94 -8.70 14.19
C ASP A 223 -18.19 -9.53 13.85
N ALA A 224 -18.04 -10.83 13.55
CA ALA A 224 -19.16 -11.74 13.34
C ALA A 224 -19.98 -11.98 14.63
N LYS A 225 -19.30 -12.06 15.78
CA LYS A 225 -19.94 -12.24 17.09
C LYS A 225 -20.71 -10.98 17.49
N GLU A 226 -20.13 -9.79 17.31
CA GLU A 226 -20.77 -8.47 17.48
C GLU A 226 -22.00 -8.30 16.58
N ARG A 227 -21.91 -8.71 15.30
CA ARG A 227 -23.06 -8.70 14.38
C ARG A 227 -24.16 -9.65 14.83
N SER A 228 -23.82 -10.82 15.36
CA SER A 228 -24.79 -11.80 15.87
C SER A 228 -25.48 -11.37 17.18
N SER A 229 -24.76 -10.70 18.10
CA SER A 229 -25.31 -10.15 19.34
C SER A 229 -26.18 -8.92 19.08
N SER A 230 -25.77 -8.05 18.15
CA SER A 230 -26.57 -6.91 17.70
C SER A 230 -27.88 -7.35 17.01
N ALA A 231 -27.84 -8.42 16.19
CA ALA A 231 -29.04 -9.02 15.60
C ALA A 231 -30.00 -9.62 16.66
N LYS A 232 -29.48 -10.25 17.72
CA LYS A 232 -30.28 -10.79 18.84
C LYS A 232 -30.92 -9.70 19.70
N ASN A 233 -30.25 -8.59 19.93
CA ASN A 233 -30.81 -7.44 20.66
C ASN A 233 -31.91 -6.73 19.85
N LYS A 234 -31.78 -6.67 18.52
CA LYS A 234 -32.84 -6.13 17.64
C LYS A 234 -34.12 -6.97 17.66
N SER A 235 -34.00 -8.29 17.86
CA SER A 235 -35.15 -9.19 18.00
C SER A 235 -35.86 -9.10 19.36
N LYS A 236 -35.18 -8.70 20.44
CA LYS A 236 -35.79 -8.54 21.78
C LYS A 236 -36.58 -7.24 21.93
N ASN A 237 -36.17 -6.16 21.26
CA ASN A 237 -36.86 -4.87 21.32
C ASN A 237 -38.16 -4.79 20.49
N ASN A 238 -38.44 -5.76 19.62
CA ASN A 238 -39.70 -5.82 18.87
C ASN A 238 -40.82 -6.61 19.58
N GLY A 239 -40.62 -7.03 20.84
CA GLY A 239 -41.58 -7.85 21.59
C GLY A 239 -42.42 -7.11 22.63
N VAL A 240 -42.24 -5.79 22.82
CA VAL A 240 -42.98 -5.04 23.84
C VAL A 240 -43.67 -3.83 23.21
N GLY A 241 -44.98 -3.94 23.04
CA GLY A 241 -45.88 -2.79 22.91
C GLY A 241 -46.72 -2.78 21.63
N ASN A 242 -47.91 -3.39 21.68
CA ASN A 242 -49.15 -2.66 21.42
C ASN A 242 -50.40 -3.48 21.81
N HIS A 243 -50.85 -3.37 23.07
CA HIS A 243 -52.22 -3.72 23.45
C HIS A 243 -52.78 -2.53 24.24
N GLY A 244 -53.57 -1.71 23.56
CA GLY A 244 -54.08 -0.44 24.08
C GLY A 244 -55.32 0.07 23.35
N LYS A 245 -56.42 -0.67 23.51
CA LYS A 245 -57.83 -0.23 23.57
C LYS A 245 -58.32 0.86 22.59
N TYR A 246 -59.15 0.41 21.64
CA TYR A 246 -60.26 1.21 21.12
C TYR A 246 -61.45 1.11 22.10
N GLN A 247 -61.91 2.25 22.62
CA GLN A 247 -63.27 2.38 23.16
C GLN A 247 -63.96 3.54 22.47
N ALA A 248 -65.06 3.20 21.79
CA ALA A 248 -65.96 4.09 21.11
C ALA A 248 -66.71 4.99 22.10
N ILE A 249 -66.93 6.23 21.70
CA ILE A 249 -67.89 7.16 22.31
C ILE A 249 -69.05 7.28 21.33
N GLU A 250 -70.16 6.61 21.64
CA GLU A 250 -71.48 6.88 21.08
C GLU A 250 -72.22 7.88 21.98
N SER A 251 -72.78 8.88 21.31
CA SER A 251 -73.92 9.76 21.59
C SER A 251 -74.69 9.60 22.91
N ALA A 252 -74.79 10.70 23.67
CA ALA A 252 -76.01 11.48 23.95
C ALA A 252 -75.74 12.51 25.06
#